data_AF-A0A8J2ZSL2-F1
#
_entry.id   AF-A0A8J2ZSL2-F1
#
_cell.length_a   1.000
_cell.length_b   1.000
_cell.length_c   1.000
_cell.angle_alpha   90.00
_cell.angle_beta   90.00
_cell.angle_gamma   90.00
#
_symmetry.space_group_name_H-M   'P 1'
#
loop_
_entity.id
_entity.type
_entity.pdbx_description
1 polymer ?
#
loop_
_entity_poly.entity_id
_entity_poly.type
_entity_poly.pdbx_seq_one_letter_code
_entity_poly.pdbx_strand_id
1 'polypeptide(L)'
;MNRQLLKNKGYVTLISAQTISNLGDWLTILALMALLAIKWEASPLALSIAMLCLAVPNIFFGSFSGVIADRFNRKILMIATDVLRALVMIGIVFST
;
A
#
# COMPACT_ATOMS: atom_id res chain seq x y z
N MET A 1 22.60 -9.63 -7.01
CA MET A 1 21.55 -9.39 -8.04
C MET A 1 22.09 -9.84 -9.39
N ASN A 2 21.46 -10.83 -10.02
CA ASN A 2 21.97 -11.44 -11.25
C ASN A 2 21.92 -10.40 -12.39
N ARG A 3 23.06 -10.07 -13.03
CA ARG A 3 23.14 -9.01 -14.06
C ARG A 3 22.20 -9.23 -15.25
N GLN A 4 21.75 -10.48 -15.45
CA GLN A 4 20.80 -10.86 -16.49
C GLN A 4 19.38 -10.33 -16.21
N LEU A 5 18.96 -10.20 -14.94
CA LEU A 5 17.64 -9.68 -14.58
C LEU A 5 17.50 -8.19 -14.87
N LEU A 6 18.59 -7.43 -14.68
CA LEU A 6 18.64 -5.99 -14.98
C LEU A 6 18.56 -5.67 -16.48
N LYS A 7 18.75 -6.67 -17.35
CA LYS A 7 18.55 -6.52 -18.80
C LYS A 7 17.11 -6.77 -19.24
N ASN A 8 16.30 -7.38 -18.38
CA ASN A 8 14.88 -7.60 -18.67
C ASN A 8 14.09 -6.32 -18.34
N LYS A 9 13.65 -5.61 -19.39
CA LYS A 9 12.89 -4.36 -19.25
C LYS A 9 11.65 -4.53 -18.36
N GLY A 10 10.93 -5.65 -18.48
CA GLY A 10 9.75 -5.91 -17.66
C GLY A 10 10.07 -6.05 -16.17
N TYR A 11 11.18 -6.73 -15.84
CA TYR A 11 11.64 -6.85 -14.45
C TYR A 11 12.05 -5.50 -13.87
N VAL A 12 12.81 -4.69 -14.63
CA VAL A 12 13.26 -3.37 -14.20
C VAL A 12 12.09 -2.41 -14.01
N THR A 13 11.08 -2.45 -14.88
CA THR A 13 9.85 -1.64 -14.70
C THR A 13 9.05 -2.08 -13.48
N LEU A 14 8.94 -3.39 -13.24
CA LEU A 14 8.21 -3.90 -12.08
C LEU A 14 8.90 -3.52 -10.77
N ILE A 15 10.21 -3.72 -10.67
CA ILE A 15 10.96 -3.42 -9.44
C ILE A 15 10.96 -1.91 -9.15
N SER A 16 11.09 -1.05 -10.17
CA SER A 16 11.03 0.40 -9.97
C SER A 16 9.65 0.86 -9.54
N ALA A 17 8.58 0.38 -10.20
CA ALA A 17 7.21 0.67 -9.80
C ALA A 17 6.92 0.22 -8.37
N GLN A 18 7.30 -1.02 -8.01
CA GLN A 18 7.10 -1.54 -6.66
C GLN A 18 7.90 -0.75 -5.61
N THR A 19 9.13 -0.32 -5.94
CA THR A 19 9.94 0.48 -5.03
C THR A 19 9.25 1.81 -4.73
N ILE A 20 8.77 2.51 -5.76
CA ILE A 20 8.05 3.78 -5.60
C ILE A 20 6.75 3.56 -4.82
N SER A 21 5.97 2.54 -5.15
CA SER A 21 4.72 2.21 -4.43
C SER A 21 4.97 1.94 -2.95
N ASN A 22 5.98 1.14 -2.63
CA ASN A 22 6.31 0.84 -1.23
C ASN A 22 6.75 2.08 -0.46
N LEU A 23 7.57 2.94 -1.08
CA LEU A 23 7.95 4.21 -0.46
C LEU A 23 6.72 5.09 -0.21
N GLY A 24 5.79 5.16 -1.17
CA GLY A 24 4.52 5.84 -1.02
C GLY A 24 3.66 5.29 0.11
N ASP A 25 3.63 3.97 0.30
CA ASP A 25 2.90 3.33 1.40
C ASP A 25 3.46 3.71 2.78
N TRP A 26 4.78 3.75 2.93
CA TRP A 26 5.40 4.19 4.18
C TRP A 26 5.13 5.67 4.48
N LEU A 27 5.22 6.53 3.46
CA LEU A 27 4.89 7.95 3.59
C LEU A 27 3.41 8.15 3.93
N THR A 28 2.53 7.34 3.34
CA THR A 28 1.09 7.30 3.63
C THR A 28 0.83 6.98 5.10
N ILE A 29 1.46 5.93 5.63
CA ILE A 29 1.30 5.55 7.04
C ILE A 29 1.78 6.67 7.95
N LEU A 30 2.95 7.27 7.63
CA LEU A 30 3.48 8.41 8.38
C LEU A 30 2.49 9.59 8.37
N ALA A 31 1.96 9.94 7.20
CA ALA A 31 1.00 11.03 7.03
C ALA A 31 -0.30 10.79 7.81
N LEU A 32 -0.84 9.57 7.76
CA LEU A 32 -2.04 9.19 8.51
C LEU A 32 -1.81 9.26 10.02
N MET A 33 -0.65 8.80 10.51
CA MET A 33 -0.33 8.88 11.93
C MET A 33 -0.11 10.31 12.39
N ALA A 34 0.59 11.13 11.61
CA ALA A 34 0.76 12.55 11.90
C ALA A 34 -0.59 13.27 11.91
N LEU A 35 -1.48 12.94 10.97
CA LEU A 35 -2.83 13.50 10.91
C LEU A 35 -3.64 13.17 12.17
N LEU A 36 -3.67 11.89 12.55
CA LEU A 36 -4.36 11.42 13.76
C LEU A 36 -3.81 12.06 15.03
N ALA A 37 -2.48 12.11 15.16
CA ALA A 37 -1.82 12.63 16.35
C ALA A 37 -1.94 14.15 16.50
N ILE A 38 -1.69 14.89 15.41
CA ILE A 38 -1.51 16.35 15.45
C ILE A 38 -2.83 17.07 15.16
N LYS A 39 -3.55 16.67 14.10
CA LYS A 39 -4.75 17.40 13.67
C LYS A 39 -6.00 16.97 14.43
N TRP A 40 -6.13 15.67 14.67
CA TRP A 40 -7.31 15.10 15.34
C TRP A 40 -7.08 14.86 16.83
N GLU A 41 -5.89 15.18 17.35
CA GLU A 41 -5.50 15.03 18.75
C GLU A 41 -5.92 13.67 19.35
N ALA A 42 -5.80 12.63 18.52
CA ALA A 42 -6.33 11.32 18.85
C ALA A 42 -5.57 10.70 20.03
N SER A 43 -6.30 9.97 20.88
CA SER A 43 -5.70 9.33 22.06
C SER A 43 -4.69 8.24 21.67
N PRO A 44 -3.75 7.87 22.56
CA PRO A 44 -2.80 6.78 22.30
C PRO A 44 -3.49 5.44 21.95
N LEU A 45 -4.68 5.20 22.53
CA LEU A 45 -5.49 4.05 22.20
C LEU A 45 -6.01 4.10 20.75
N ALA A 46 -6.49 5.26 20.30
CA ALA A 46 -6.98 5.44 18.93
C ALA A 46 -5.85 5.25 17.89
N LEU A 47 -4.65 5.77 18.16
CA LEU A 47 -3.47 5.53 17.31
C LEU A 47 -3.11 4.04 17.25
N SER A 48 -3.15 3.36 18.39
CA SER A 48 -2.87 1.92 18.47
C SER A 48 -3.89 1.09 17.70
N ILE A 49 -5.17 1.46 17.77
CA ILE A 49 -6.24 0.84 16.98
C ILE A 49 -6.02 1.10 15.48
N ALA A 50 -5.63 2.30 15.08
CA ALA A 50 -5.33 2.61 13.68
C ALA A 50 -4.17 1.76 13.13
N MET A 51 -3.13 1.53 13.94
CA MET A 51 -2.04 0.59 13.61
C MET A 51 -2.55 -0.86 13.45
N LEU A 52 -3.46 -1.31 14.32
CA LEU A 52 -4.08 -2.63 14.17
C LEU A 52 -4.91 -2.72 12.88
N CYS A 53 -5.64 -1.67 12.51
CA CYS A 53 -6.37 -1.60 11.25
C CYS A 53 -5.45 -1.70 10.02
N LEU A 54 -4.16 -1.35 10.13
CA LEU A 54 -3.18 -1.56 9.07
C LEU A 54 -2.61 -2.98 9.09
N ALA A 55 -2.33 -3.54 10.27
CA ALA A 55 -1.68 -4.85 10.40
C ALA A 55 -2.63 -6.02 10.15
N VAL A 56 -3.83 -5.97 10.72
CA VAL A 56 -4.80 -7.09 10.69
C VAL A 56 -5.18 -7.46 9.26
N PRO A 57 -5.62 -6.53 8.38
CA PRO A 57 -5.95 -6.89 7.00
C PRO A 57 -4.77 -7.48 6.25
N ASN A 58 -3.55 -6.96 6.45
CA ASN A 58 -2.35 -7.49 5.78
C ASN A 58 -2.07 -8.95 6.15
N ILE A 59 -2.31 -9.33 7.40
CA ILE A 59 -2.13 -10.73 7.86
C ILE A 59 -3.19 -11.64 7.25
N PHE A 60 -4.48 -11.26 7.34
CA PHE A 60 -5.58 -12.10 6.89
C PHE A 60 -5.67 -12.19 5.36
N PHE A 61 -5.50 -11.06 4.67
CA PHE A 61 -5.58 -11.01 3.22
C PHE A 61 -4.25 -11.32 2.53
N GLY A 62 -3.12 -11.35 3.23
CA GLY A 62 -1.82 -11.73 2.65
C GLY A 62 -1.85 -13.10 1.99
N SER A 63 -2.32 -14.14 2.70
CA SER A 63 -2.46 -15.49 2.14
C SER A 63 -3.52 -15.57 1.03
N PHE A 64 -4.61 -14.81 1.16
CA PHE A 64 -5.68 -14.78 0.16
C PHE A 64 -5.26 -14.07 -1.13
N SER A 65 -4.43 -13.04 -1.02
CA SER A 65 -3.94 -12.24 -2.14
C SER A 65 -3.14 -13.07 -3.14
N GLY A 66 -2.41 -14.10 -2.67
CA GLY A 66 -1.71 -15.05 -3.53
C GLY A 66 -2.66 -15.87 -4.41
N VAL A 67 -3.72 -16.42 -3.81
CA VAL A 67 -4.73 -17.20 -4.54
C VAL A 67 -5.46 -16.34 -5.58
N ILE A 68 -5.77 -15.08 -5.25
CA ILE A 68 -6.36 -14.13 -6.20
C ILE A 68 -5.34 -13.82 -7.31
N ALA A 69 -4.09 -13.51 -6.97
CA ALA A 69 -3.05 -13.16 -7.95
C ALA A 69 -2.71 -14.32 -8.90
N ASP A 70 -2.97 -15.56 -8.49
CA ASP A 70 -2.80 -16.74 -9.34
C ASP A 70 -4.01 -16.98 -10.26
N ARG A 71 -5.22 -16.60 -9.82
CA ARG A 71 -6.45 -16.79 -10.60
C ARG A 71 -6.74 -15.68 -11.62
N PHE A 72 -6.28 -14.46 -11.35
CA PHE A 72 -6.56 -13.30 -12.19
C PHE A 72 -5.30 -12.81 -12.92
N ASN A 73 -5.49 -12.00 -13.97
CA ASN A 73 -4.36 -11.35 -14.64
C ASN A 73 -3.68 -10.37 -13.69
N ARG A 74 -2.49 -10.74 -13.20
CA ARG A 74 -1.70 -9.99 -12.23
C ARG A 74 -1.50 -8.52 -12.60
N LYS A 75 -1.32 -8.21 -13.90
CA LYS A 75 -1.14 -6.83 -14.36
C LYS A 75 -2.39 -6.00 -14.16
N ILE A 76 -3.56 -6.55 -14.49
CA ILE A 76 -4.85 -5.87 -14.31
C ILE A 76 -5.14 -5.71 -12.82
N LEU A 77 -4.85 -6.75 -12.02
CA LEU A 77 -5.04 -6.71 -10.58
C LEU A 77 -4.23 -5.58 -9.93
N MET A 78 -2.93 -5.48 -10.24
CA MET A 78 -2.06 -4.41 -9.72
C MET A 78 -2.59 -3.02 -10.08
N ILE A 79 -2.96 -2.81 -11.35
CA ILE A 79 -3.47 -1.50 -11.81
C ILE A 79 -4.78 -1.17 -11.08
N ALA A 80 -5.71 -2.12 -10.98
CA ALA A 80 -6.99 -1.90 -10.32
C ALA A 80 -6.82 -1.57 -8.82
N THR A 81 -5.93 -2.28 -8.11
CA THR A 81 -5.66 -1.99 -6.69
C THR A 81 -4.98 -0.65 -6.49
N ASP A 82 -4.04 -0.26 -7.37
CA ASP A 82 -3.38 1.04 -7.29
C ASP A 82 -4.36 2.20 -7.56
N VAL A 83 -5.25 2.05 -8.53
CA VAL A 83 -6.31 3.04 -8.80
C VAL A 83 -7.27 3.15 -7.62
N LEU A 84 -7.72 2.02 -7.05
CA LEU A 84 -8.58 2.02 -5.86
C LEU A 84 -7.88 2.71 -4.68
N ARG A 85 -6.60 2.40 -4.44
CA ARG A 85 -5.79 3.04 -3.39
C ARG A 85 -5.70 4.54 -3.59
N ALA A 86 -5.46 5.00 -4.82
CA ALA A 86 -5.41 6.43 -5.14
C ALA A 86 -6.75 7.13 -4.86
N LEU A 87 -7.87 6.52 -5.23
CA LEU A 87 -9.21 7.06 -4.96
C LEU A 87 -9.50 7.19 -3.47
N VAL A 88 -9.16 6.16 -2.68
CA VAL A 88 -9.31 6.20 -1.22
C VAL A 88 -8.45 7.32 -0.63
N MET A 89 -7.21 7.46 -1.10
CA MET A 89 -6.31 8.50 -0.61
C MET A 89 -6.81 9.91 -0.92
N ILE A 90 -7.32 10.12 -2.14
CA ILE A 90 -7.96 11.39 -2.51
C ILE A 90 -9.13 11.69 -1.57
N GLY A 91 -9.97 10.69 -1.26
CA GLY A 91 -11.05 10.83 -0.29
C GLY A 91 -10.58 11.24 1.11
N ILE A 92 -9.49 10.64 1.60
CA ILE A 92 -8.89 10.99 2.90
C ILE A 92 -8.41 12.45 2.88
N VAL A 93 -7.71 12.87 1.81
CA VAL A 93 -7.25 14.26 1.67
C VAL A 93 -8.41 15.25 1.74
N PHE A 94 -9.55 14.96 1.10
CA PHE A 94 -10.75 15.81 1.18
C PHE A 94 -11.49 15.74 2.52
N SER A 95 -11.28 14.68 3.32
CA SER A 95 -11.86 14.57 4.67
C SER A 95 -11.11 15.41 5.71
N THR A 96 -9.92 15.89 5.36
CA THR A 96 -9.08 16.76 6.18
C THR A 96 -9.48 18.22 6.04
#